data_AF-A0A7C3A1W3-F1
#
_entry.id   AF-A0A7C3A1W3-F1
#
_cell.length_a   1.000
_cell.length_b   1.000
_cell.length_c   1.000
_cell.angle_alpha   90.00
_cell.angle_beta   90.00
_cell.angle_gamma   90.00
#
_symmetry.space_group_name_H-M   'P 1'
#
loop_
_entity.id
_entity.type
_entity.pdbx_description
1 polymer ?
#
loop_
_entity_poly.entity_id
_entity_poly.type
_entity_poly.pdbx_seq_one_letter_code
_entity_poly.pdbx_strand_id
1 'polypeptide(L)'
;MSGRRSAVPGVIDTLQAGFDAVNRIPWILLIPVGLDLLLILGPRLSVRAAVEPLLAAYEESVRWYSRQVGAGEPLAGQATQVLTLARAWASEFNLLSLLVAVVAGVPVAGLPGRHLLGEYQLRGLGEVVGLAILCQLVGLWLGCLYFGLLAQQVRDGRVDLTLLLRRRVWLYWVSLLEFIGLFFGGIVAVGLPTSLLVGLVQLLAPAVGAFLSVLLLVLFQVGLLWLLIYLFFLVDAVVISEVGPLQAVANSVRVVGSNFWPALGLIALIFLISTGMHLIWQALARENWGLAIGVVGNAYIASGLAAGSMVFYRTRLLQQTEAPPVTLRGLG
;
A
#
# COMPACT_ATOMS: atom_id res chain seq x y z
N MET A 1 36.34 3.86 31.00
CA MET A 1 35.74 2.80 30.15
C MET A 1 34.98 3.49 29.03
N SER A 2 35.55 3.54 27.84
CA SER A 2 34.95 4.18 26.66
C SER A 2 33.76 3.35 26.19
N GLY A 3 32.55 3.89 26.33
CA GLY A 3 31.35 3.31 25.75
C GLY A 3 31.51 3.25 24.23
N ARG A 4 31.66 2.05 23.67
CA ARG A 4 31.48 1.82 22.23
C ARG A 4 30.07 2.32 21.92
N ARG A 5 29.95 3.43 21.18
CA ARG A 5 28.72 3.74 20.45
C ARG A 5 28.39 2.47 19.66
N SER A 6 27.34 1.76 20.03
CA SER A 6 26.87 0.62 19.24
C SER A 6 26.68 1.15 17.82
N ALA A 7 27.47 0.62 16.88
CA ALA A 7 27.39 1.04 15.49
C ALA A 7 25.93 0.90 15.04
N VAL A 8 25.44 1.92 14.34
CA VAL A 8 24.09 1.89 13.81
C VAL A 8 23.96 0.67 12.90
N PRO A 9 23.00 -0.24 13.15
CA PRO A 9 22.78 -1.41 12.30
C PRO A 9 22.64 -1.00 10.83
N GLY A 10 23.34 -1.73 9.96
CA GLY A 10 23.18 -1.60 8.52
C GLY A 10 21.79 -2.08 8.07
N VAL A 11 21.46 -1.83 6.81
CA VAL A 11 20.17 -2.26 6.22
C VAL A 11 19.98 -3.78 6.36
N ILE A 12 21.03 -4.57 6.13
CA ILE A 12 20.99 -6.04 6.25
C ILE A 12 20.76 -6.46 7.71
N ASP A 13 21.47 -5.83 8.66
CA ASP A 13 21.31 -6.11 10.09
C ASP A 13 19.88 -5.81 10.57
N THR A 14 19.26 -4.73 10.06
CA THR A 14 17.87 -4.40 10.40
C THR A 14 16.88 -5.42 9.86
N LEU A 15 17.11 -5.96 8.66
CA LEU A 15 16.27 -7.04 8.12
C LEU A 15 16.45 -8.33 8.92
N GLN A 16 17.69 -8.71 9.23
CA GLN A 16 17.97 -9.89 10.06
C GLN A 16 17.27 -9.79 11.42
N ALA A 17 17.38 -8.63 12.08
CA ALA A 17 16.68 -8.37 13.35
C ALA A 17 15.15 -8.45 13.21
N GLY A 18 14.60 -8.07 12.05
CA GLY A 18 13.18 -8.25 11.73
C GLY A 18 12.76 -9.72 11.68
N PHE A 19 13.51 -10.55 10.96
CA PHE A 19 13.27 -12.00 10.92
C PHE A 19 13.44 -12.64 12.31
N ASP A 20 14.45 -12.23 13.08
CA ASP A 20 14.65 -12.69 14.46
C ASP A 20 13.48 -12.31 15.38
N ALA A 21 12.87 -11.13 15.17
CA ALA A 21 11.68 -10.73 15.91
C ALA A 21 10.49 -11.63 15.59
N VAL A 22 10.25 -11.96 14.32
CA VAL A 22 9.19 -12.89 13.90
C VAL A 22 9.42 -14.30 14.44
N ASN A 23 10.66 -14.77 14.44
CA ASN A 23 11.03 -16.10 14.97
C ASN A 23 10.74 -16.27 16.47
N ARG A 24 10.64 -15.18 17.23
CA ARG A 24 10.26 -15.21 18.65
C ARG A 24 8.74 -15.32 18.87
N ILE A 25 7.93 -15.03 17.86
CA ILE A 25 6.46 -15.08 17.90
C ILE A 25 5.86 -15.71 16.62
N PRO A 26 6.24 -16.94 16.25
CA PRO A 26 5.87 -17.54 14.97
C PRO A 26 4.36 -17.68 14.76
N TRP A 27 3.57 -17.69 15.84
CA TRP A 27 2.12 -17.70 15.79
C TRP A 27 1.53 -16.45 15.10
N ILE A 28 2.27 -15.34 14.99
CA ILE A 28 1.81 -14.13 14.29
C ILE A 28 1.57 -14.38 12.80
N LEU A 29 2.24 -15.38 12.23
CA LEU A 29 2.07 -15.80 10.84
C LEU A 29 0.67 -16.36 10.56
N LEU A 30 -0.06 -16.81 11.60
CA LEU A 30 -1.43 -17.30 11.45
C LEU A 30 -2.38 -16.22 10.91
N ILE A 31 -2.09 -14.94 11.14
CA ILE A 31 -2.91 -13.84 10.62
C ILE A 31 -2.80 -13.73 9.09
N PRO A 32 -1.62 -13.47 8.49
CA PRO A 32 -1.49 -13.42 7.03
C PRO A 32 -1.81 -14.76 6.37
N VAL A 33 -1.45 -15.90 6.97
CA VAL A 33 -1.84 -17.23 6.46
C VAL A 33 -3.36 -17.38 6.44
N GLY A 34 -4.04 -17.00 7.52
CA GLY A 34 -5.50 -17.05 7.59
C GLY A 34 -6.18 -16.17 6.55
N LEU A 35 -5.62 -14.99 6.27
CA LEU A 35 -6.10 -14.09 5.22
C LEU A 35 -5.89 -14.65 3.81
N ASP A 36 -4.73 -15.23 3.53
CA ASP A 36 -4.48 -15.91 2.26
C ASP A 36 -5.41 -17.11 2.08
N LEU A 37 -5.61 -17.92 3.13
CA LEU A 37 -6.58 -19.01 3.12
C LEU A 37 -8.01 -18.50 2.91
N LEU A 38 -8.38 -17.36 3.50
CA LEU A 38 -9.68 -16.73 3.26
C LEU A 38 -9.84 -16.34 1.78
N LEU A 39 -8.80 -15.88 1.10
CA LEU A 39 -8.87 -15.55 -0.33
C LEU A 39 -8.92 -16.78 -1.24
N ILE A 40 -8.25 -17.88 -0.85
CA ILE A 40 -8.26 -19.15 -1.59
C ILE A 40 -9.59 -19.90 -1.39
N LEU A 41 -9.99 -20.08 -0.13
CA LEU A 41 -11.18 -20.84 0.23
C LEU A 41 -12.46 -20.01 0.01
N GLY A 42 -12.38 -18.68 0.22
CA GLY A 42 -13.51 -17.76 0.16
C GLY A 42 -14.18 -17.64 -1.22
N PRO A 43 -15.41 -17.10 -1.25
CA PRO A 43 -16.11 -16.84 -2.50
C PRO A 43 -15.41 -15.71 -3.26
N ARG A 44 -15.38 -15.81 -4.59
CA ARG A 44 -14.93 -14.70 -5.41
C ARG A 44 -16.04 -13.67 -5.54
N LEU A 45 -15.81 -12.47 -5.00
CA LEU A 45 -16.72 -11.35 -5.17
C LEU A 45 -16.35 -10.59 -6.45
N SER A 46 -17.01 -10.94 -7.54
CA SER A 46 -16.75 -10.42 -8.89
C SER A 46 -17.50 -9.11 -9.11
N VAL A 47 -16.78 -8.08 -9.52
CA VAL A 47 -17.34 -6.74 -9.81
C VAL A 47 -17.79 -6.57 -11.26
N ARG A 48 -17.52 -7.56 -12.12
CA ARG A 48 -17.72 -7.49 -13.57
C ARG A 48 -19.15 -7.07 -13.94
N ALA A 49 -20.15 -7.72 -13.36
CA ALA A 49 -21.54 -7.44 -13.70
C ALA A 49 -21.99 -6.02 -13.30
N ALA A 50 -21.47 -5.48 -12.20
CA ALA A 50 -21.77 -4.12 -11.77
C ALA A 50 -21.05 -3.05 -12.62
N VAL A 51 -19.86 -3.35 -13.14
CA VAL A 51 -19.03 -2.38 -13.88
C VAL A 51 -19.30 -2.40 -15.39
N GLU A 52 -19.75 -3.51 -15.97
CA GLU A 52 -20.01 -3.62 -17.42
C GLU A 52 -20.94 -2.53 -17.97
N PRO A 53 -22.07 -2.16 -17.31
CA PRO A 53 -22.92 -1.08 -17.80
C PRO A 53 -22.20 0.26 -17.89
N LEU A 54 -21.28 0.55 -16.96
CA LEU A 54 -20.47 1.78 -16.97
C LEU A 54 -19.46 1.77 -18.13
N LEU A 55 -18.81 0.63 -18.37
CA LEU A 55 -17.88 0.47 -19.48
C LEU A 55 -18.59 0.58 -20.84
N ALA A 56 -19.78 0.00 -20.96
CA ALA A 56 -20.61 0.12 -22.16
C ALA A 56 -21.03 1.58 -22.43
N ALA A 57 -21.43 2.32 -21.39
CA ALA A 57 -21.77 3.74 -21.51
C ALA A 57 -20.55 4.59 -21.93
N TYR A 58 -19.37 4.31 -21.37
CA TYR A 58 -18.13 4.97 -21.79
C TYR A 58 -17.79 4.68 -23.26
N GLU A 59 -17.88 3.41 -23.67
CA GLU A 59 -17.64 2.99 -25.06
C GLU A 59 -18.57 3.72 -26.04
N GLU A 60 -19.86 3.84 -25.70
CA GLU A 60 -20.83 4.57 -26.51
C GLU A 60 -20.49 6.07 -26.59
N SER A 61 -20.10 6.69 -25.48
CA SER A 61 -19.72 8.11 -25.44
C SER A 61 -18.51 8.41 -26.34
N VAL A 62 -17.51 7.53 -26.37
CA VAL A 62 -16.34 7.66 -27.26
C VAL A 62 -16.75 7.51 -28.72
N ARG A 63 -17.58 6.51 -29.05
CA ARG A 63 -18.09 6.31 -30.41
C ARG A 63 -18.95 7.47 -30.89
N TRP A 64 -19.67 8.13 -30.00
CA TRP A 64 -20.40 9.35 -30.30
C TRP A 64 -19.44 10.49 -30.62
N TYR A 65 -18.46 10.74 -29.75
CA TYR A 65 -17.49 11.83 -29.90
C TYR A 65 -16.63 11.68 -31.17
N SER A 66 -16.16 10.47 -31.48
CA SER A 66 -15.35 10.21 -32.67
C SER A 66 -16.10 10.50 -33.98
N ARG A 67 -17.38 10.13 -34.04
CA ARG A 67 -18.25 10.41 -35.19
C ARG A 67 -18.51 11.90 -35.38
N GLN A 68 -18.64 12.65 -34.28
CA GLN A 68 -19.11 14.03 -34.32
C GLN A 68 -17.99 15.06 -34.48
N VAL A 69 -16.82 14.78 -33.90
CA VAL A 69 -15.69 15.73 -33.86
C VAL A 69 -14.65 15.45 -34.96
N GLY A 70 -14.82 14.37 -35.74
CA GLY A 70 -13.82 13.96 -36.75
C GLY A 70 -12.48 13.59 -36.12
N ALA A 71 -12.47 13.37 -34.80
CA ALA A 71 -11.34 12.84 -34.04
C ALA A 71 -11.10 11.40 -34.52
N GLY A 72 -10.13 11.24 -35.43
CA GLY A 72 -9.92 10.01 -36.19
C GLY A 72 -9.59 8.76 -35.35
N GLU A 73 -9.32 7.67 -36.08
CA GLU A 73 -8.83 6.35 -35.64
C GLU A 73 -8.00 6.31 -34.33
N PRO A 74 -7.03 7.22 -34.06
CA PRO A 74 -6.18 7.12 -32.86
C PRO A 74 -6.93 7.17 -31.52
N LEU A 75 -8.00 7.97 -31.40
CA LEU A 75 -8.78 8.10 -30.16
C LEU A 75 -9.65 6.86 -29.91
N ALA A 76 -10.24 6.30 -30.97
CA ALA A 76 -11.02 5.08 -30.90
C ALA A 76 -10.13 3.87 -30.53
N GLY A 77 -8.93 3.79 -31.10
CA GLY A 77 -7.93 2.76 -30.76
C GLY A 77 -7.51 2.81 -29.29
N GLN A 78 -7.19 4.01 -28.77
CA GLN A 78 -6.84 4.20 -27.36
C GLN A 78 -7.98 3.81 -26.42
N ALA A 79 -9.21 4.25 -26.70
CA ALA A 79 -10.36 3.92 -25.88
C ALA A 79 -10.65 2.41 -25.85
N THR A 80 -10.52 1.74 -27.00
CA THR A 80 -10.67 0.28 -27.11
C THR A 80 -9.64 -0.44 -26.25
N GLN A 81 -8.39 0.03 -26.25
CA GLN A 81 -7.33 -0.52 -25.40
C GLN A 81 -7.65 -0.32 -23.90
N VAL A 82 -8.06 0.88 -23.49
CA VAL A 82 -8.46 1.18 -22.10
C VAL A 82 -9.62 0.29 -21.66
N LEU A 83 -10.65 0.14 -22.49
CA LEU A 83 -11.79 -0.73 -22.22
C LEU A 83 -11.39 -2.20 -22.09
N THR A 84 -10.48 -2.67 -22.95
CA THR A 84 -9.95 -4.05 -22.90
C THR A 84 -9.23 -4.30 -21.58
N LEU A 85 -8.36 -3.38 -21.16
CA LEU A 85 -7.66 -3.46 -19.89
C LEU A 85 -8.62 -3.39 -18.68
N ALA A 86 -9.62 -2.49 -18.75
CA ALA A 86 -10.62 -2.34 -17.69
C ALA A 86 -11.48 -3.60 -17.53
N ARG A 87 -11.92 -4.21 -18.64
CA ARG A 87 -12.66 -5.48 -18.62
C ARG A 87 -11.79 -6.62 -18.10
N ALA A 88 -10.54 -6.72 -18.55
CA ALA A 88 -9.60 -7.73 -18.05
C ALA A 88 -9.41 -7.60 -16.53
N TRP A 89 -9.14 -6.38 -16.03
CA TRP A 89 -9.03 -6.12 -14.60
C TRP A 89 -10.31 -6.48 -13.84
N ALA A 90 -11.48 -6.01 -14.29
CA ALA A 90 -12.77 -6.31 -13.65
C ALA A 90 -13.09 -7.82 -13.69
N SER A 91 -12.55 -8.54 -14.68
CA SER A 91 -12.70 -9.98 -14.84
C SER A 91 -11.85 -10.79 -13.88
N GLU A 92 -10.72 -10.24 -13.42
CA GLU A 92 -9.73 -10.88 -12.56
C GLU A 92 -9.88 -10.45 -11.09
N PHE A 93 -10.31 -9.21 -10.87
CA PHE A 93 -10.41 -8.60 -9.54
C PHE A 93 -11.43 -9.30 -8.64
N ASN A 94 -10.96 -9.75 -7.48
CA ASN A 94 -11.80 -10.24 -6.40
C ASN A 94 -11.94 -9.15 -5.32
N LEU A 95 -13.15 -8.66 -5.05
CA LEU A 95 -13.37 -7.58 -4.08
C LEU A 95 -12.86 -7.93 -2.66
N LEU A 96 -12.85 -9.21 -2.28
CA LEU A 96 -12.30 -9.65 -0.99
C LEU A 96 -10.80 -9.37 -0.85
N SER A 97 -10.05 -9.21 -1.95
CA SER A 97 -8.63 -8.87 -1.90
C SER A 97 -8.34 -7.54 -1.20
N LEU A 98 -9.32 -6.62 -1.18
CA LEU A 98 -9.24 -5.35 -0.45
C LEU A 98 -9.08 -5.54 1.06
N LEU A 99 -9.57 -6.66 1.62
CA LEU A 99 -9.39 -7.02 3.02
C LEU A 99 -7.92 -7.25 3.38
N VAL A 100 -7.13 -7.77 2.42
CA VAL A 100 -5.78 -8.28 2.65
C VAL A 100 -4.70 -7.30 2.20
N ALA A 101 -5.06 -6.32 1.36
CA ALA A 101 -4.15 -5.32 0.80
C ALA A 101 -3.30 -4.59 1.85
N VAL A 102 -3.84 -4.36 3.05
CA VAL A 102 -3.12 -3.67 4.14
C VAL A 102 -2.15 -4.59 4.86
N VAL A 103 -2.47 -5.89 5.00
CA VAL A 103 -1.72 -6.83 5.87
C VAL A 103 -0.60 -7.55 5.13
N ALA A 104 -0.84 -7.97 3.88
CA ALA A 104 0.07 -8.90 3.18
C ALA A 104 0.94 -8.25 2.09
N GLY A 105 0.74 -6.96 1.76
CA GLY A 105 1.41 -6.27 0.65
C GLY A 105 0.99 -6.80 -0.73
N VAL A 106 1.19 -8.10 -0.97
CA VAL A 106 0.70 -8.87 -2.13
C VAL A 106 0.30 -10.29 -1.66
N PRO A 107 -1.00 -10.64 -1.65
CA PRO A 107 -1.42 -12.00 -1.29
C PRO A 107 -1.02 -12.99 -2.39
N VAL A 108 -0.48 -14.16 -2.00
CA VAL A 108 -0.23 -15.27 -2.95
C VAL A 108 -1.55 -15.79 -3.53
N ALA A 109 -2.63 -15.66 -2.76
CA ALA A 109 -3.97 -16.09 -3.09
C ALA A 109 -4.68 -15.25 -4.17
N GLY A 110 -4.09 -14.14 -4.64
CA GLY A 110 -4.61 -13.33 -5.76
C GLY A 110 -4.45 -13.98 -7.14
N LEU A 111 -3.95 -15.22 -7.20
CA LEU A 111 -3.72 -15.96 -8.43
C LEU A 111 -5.04 -16.44 -9.07
N PRO A 112 -5.21 -16.33 -10.39
CA PRO A 112 -6.43 -16.75 -11.06
C PRO A 112 -6.65 -18.26 -10.94
N GLY A 113 -7.86 -18.67 -10.49
CA GLY A 113 -8.38 -20.02 -10.76
C GLY A 113 -8.60 -20.96 -9.58
N ARG A 114 -8.51 -20.53 -8.31
CA ARG A 114 -8.78 -21.41 -7.15
C ARG A 114 -9.67 -20.74 -6.10
N HIS A 115 -10.95 -20.53 -6.45
CA HIS A 115 -11.98 -20.13 -5.47
C HIS A 115 -12.87 -21.33 -5.19
N LEU A 116 -12.68 -21.97 -4.05
CA LEU A 116 -13.37 -23.23 -3.74
C LEU A 116 -14.87 -23.04 -3.49
N LEU A 117 -15.28 -21.87 -2.95
CA LEU A 117 -16.67 -21.53 -2.70
C LEU A 117 -17.39 -20.88 -3.92
N GLY A 118 -16.75 -20.86 -5.09
CA GLY A 118 -17.33 -20.35 -6.33
C GLY A 118 -17.23 -18.84 -6.52
N GLU A 119 -17.95 -18.32 -7.53
CA GLU A 119 -17.99 -16.90 -7.88
C GLU A 119 -19.38 -16.30 -7.63
N TYR A 120 -19.44 -15.21 -6.87
CA TYR A 120 -20.63 -14.40 -6.67
C TYR A 120 -20.48 -13.08 -7.43
N GLN A 121 -21.40 -12.81 -8.34
CA GLN A 121 -21.40 -11.61 -9.17
C GLN A 121 -22.20 -10.49 -8.50
N LEU A 122 -21.51 -9.42 -8.14
CA LEU A 122 -22.12 -8.20 -7.62
C LEU A 122 -22.78 -7.46 -8.78
N ARG A 123 -24.06 -7.11 -8.62
CA ARG A 123 -24.87 -6.52 -9.71
C ARG A 123 -25.02 -5.01 -9.59
N GLY A 124 -24.96 -4.47 -8.37
CA GLY A 124 -25.15 -3.05 -8.11
C GLY A 124 -23.86 -2.34 -7.79
N LEU A 125 -23.65 -1.14 -8.34
CA LEU A 125 -22.52 -0.27 -7.95
C LEU A 125 -22.55 0.07 -6.46
N GLY A 126 -23.73 0.29 -5.87
CA GLY A 126 -23.87 0.53 -4.43
C GLY A 126 -23.44 -0.67 -3.58
N GLU A 127 -23.71 -1.90 -4.03
CA GLU A 127 -23.26 -3.13 -3.38
C GLU A 127 -21.73 -3.25 -3.44
N VAL A 128 -21.14 -3.02 -4.62
CA VAL A 128 -19.68 -3.00 -4.80
C VAL A 128 -19.01 -1.96 -3.90
N VAL A 129 -19.50 -0.72 -3.91
CA VAL A 129 -18.93 0.36 -3.10
C VAL A 129 -19.10 0.10 -1.61
N GLY A 130 -20.28 -0.34 -1.17
CA GLY A 130 -20.54 -0.66 0.23
C GLY A 130 -19.64 -1.78 0.74
N LEU A 131 -19.51 -2.86 -0.02
CA LEU A 131 -18.61 -3.97 0.32
C LEU A 131 -17.14 -3.58 0.21
N ALA A 132 -16.74 -2.75 -0.76
CA ALA A 132 -15.38 -2.25 -0.87
C ALA A 132 -14.98 -1.45 0.38
N ILE A 133 -15.83 -0.53 0.81
CA ILE A 133 -15.63 0.27 2.03
C ILE A 133 -15.55 -0.65 3.24
N LEU A 134 -16.48 -1.60 3.38
CA LEU A 134 -16.47 -2.55 4.49
C LEU A 134 -15.18 -3.38 4.52
N CYS A 135 -14.80 -4.00 3.40
CA CYS A 135 -13.57 -4.77 3.27
C CYS A 135 -12.34 -3.92 3.62
N GLN A 136 -12.31 -2.66 3.17
CA GLN A 136 -11.17 -1.78 3.43
C GLN A 136 -11.09 -1.35 4.91
N LEU A 137 -12.23 -1.06 5.54
CA LEU A 137 -12.31 -0.70 6.96
C LEU A 137 -11.88 -1.87 7.85
N VAL A 138 -12.41 -3.06 7.58
CA VAL A 138 -12.06 -4.29 8.32
C VAL A 138 -10.61 -4.69 8.04
N GLY A 139 -10.17 -4.61 6.78
CA GLY A 139 -8.80 -4.93 6.39
C GLY A 139 -7.78 -4.00 7.02
N LEU A 140 -8.09 -2.69 7.08
CA LEU A 140 -7.27 -1.71 7.80
C LEU A 140 -7.21 -2.02 9.29
N TRP A 141 -8.34 -2.41 9.90
CA TRP A 141 -8.38 -2.77 11.32
C TRP A 141 -7.53 -4.02 11.62
N LEU A 142 -7.63 -5.05 10.77
CA LEU A 142 -6.78 -6.24 10.84
C LEU A 142 -5.30 -5.91 10.59
N GLY A 143 -5.02 -4.97 9.69
CA GLY A 143 -3.70 -4.36 9.51
C GLY A 143 -3.17 -3.76 10.80
N CYS A 144 -3.93 -2.87 11.44
CA CYS A 144 -3.54 -2.25 12.71
C CYS A 144 -3.29 -3.28 13.82
N LEU A 145 -4.09 -4.35 13.87
CA LEU A 145 -3.87 -5.47 14.78
C LEU A 145 -2.54 -6.16 14.48
N TYR A 146 -2.32 -6.60 13.23
CA TYR A 146 -1.12 -7.32 12.81
C TYR A 146 0.17 -6.49 12.97
N PHE A 147 0.22 -5.28 12.41
CA PHE A 147 1.35 -4.37 12.53
C PHE A 147 1.57 -3.95 13.98
N GLY A 148 0.51 -3.80 14.78
CA GLY A 148 0.62 -3.50 16.20
C GLY A 148 1.29 -4.63 16.99
N LEU A 149 1.00 -5.89 16.67
CA LEU A 149 1.64 -7.06 17.31
C LEU A 149 3.12 -7.15 16.93
N LEU A 150 3.46 -6.96 15.65
CA LEU A 150 4.86 -6.86 15.21
C LEU A 150 5.58 -5.70 15.91
N ALA A 151 4.94 -4.55 16.03
CA ALA A 151 5.51 -3.37 16.67
C ALA A 151 5.78 -3.59 18.16
N GLN A 152 4.87 -4.23 18.90
CA GLN A 152 5.10 -4.62 20.29
C GLN A 152 6.31 -5.57 20.41
N GLN A 153 6.42 -6.55 19.52
CA GLN A 153 7.55 -7.46 19.52
C GLN A 153 8.88 -6.76 19.22
N VAL A 154 8.90 -5.86 18.24
CA VAL A 154 10.09 -5.10 17.85
C VAL A 154 10.49 -4.08 18.92
N ARG A 155 9.52 -3.43 19.57
CA ARG A 155 9.77 -2.38 20.56
C ARG A 155 10.06 -2.93 21.95
N ASP A 156 9.23 -3.87 22.41
CA ASP A 156 9.16 -4.32 23.81
C ASP A 156 9.70 -5.74 23.99
N GLY A 157 9.96 -6.48 22.90
CA GLY A 157 10.41 -7.88 22.94
C GLY A 157 9.36 -8.87 23.44
N ARG A 158 8.13 -8.40 23.67
CA ARG A 158 6.99 -9.15 24.21
C ARG A 158 5.70 -8.65 23.58
N VAL A 159 4.71 -9.54 23.48
CA VAL A 159 3.39 -9.23 22.94
C VAL A 159 2.35 -9.28 24.06
N ASP A 160 1.55 -8.22 24.17
CA ASP A 160 0.37 -8.13 25.03
C ASP A 160 -0.86 -7.85 24.17
N LEU A 161 -1.55 -8.94 23.79
CA LEU A 161 -2.73 -8.91 22.94
C LEU A 161 -3.91 -8.18 23.61
N THR A 162 -4.04 -8.25 24.93
CA THR A 162 -5.19 -7.68 25.66
C THR A 162 -5.11 -6.17 25.67
N LEU A 163 -3.94 -5.61 26.00
CA LEU A 163 -3.71 -4.17 25.96
C LEU A 163 -3.88 -3.62 24.53
N LEU A 164 -3.38 -4.37 23.55
CA LEU A 164 -3.44 -4.00 22.16
C LEU A 164 -4.88 -3.90 21.65
N LEU A 165 -5.66 -4.97 21.79
CA LEU A 165 -7.06 -5.04 21.35
C LEU A 165 -7.96 -4.02 22.06
N ARG A 166 -7.74 -3.80 23.37
CA ARG A 166 -8.62 -2.95 24.17
C ARG A 166 -8.49 -1.46 23.85
N ARG A 167 -7.30 -1.00 23.44
CA ARG A 167 -7.04 0.45 23.30
C ARG A 167 -6.19 0.83 22.09
N ARG A 168 -5.11 0.10 21.80
CA ARG A 168 -4.11 0.57 20.82
C ARG A 168 -4.55 0.37 19.38
N VAL A 169 -5.17 -0.76 19.04
CA VAL A 169 -5.64 -1.02 17.66
C VAL A 169 -6.58 0.08 17.19
N TRP A 170 -7.51 0.50 18.05
CA TRP A 170 -8.46 1.57 17.73
C TRP A 170 -7.76 2.90 17.43
N LEU A 171 -6.76 3.27 18.24
CA LEU A 171 -5.98 4.49 18.03
C LEU A 171 -5.19 4.45 16.72
N TYR A 172 -4.57 3.32 16.40
CA TYR A 172 -3.87 3.14 15.12
C TYR A 172 -4.84 3.23 13.94
N TRP A 173 -6.01 2.60 14.07
CA TRP A 173 -7.02 2.57 13.04
C TRP A 173 -7.57 3.97 12.74
N VAL A 174 -7.95 4.73 13.78
CA VAL A 174 -8.39 6.13 13.63
C VAL A 174 -7.28 6.99 13.05
N SER A 175 -6.04 6.86 13.53
CA SER A 175 -4.90 7.62 12.99
C SER A 175 -4.67 7.36 11.50
N LEU A 176 -4.76 6.11 11.05
CA LEU A 176 -4.61 5.78 9.64
C LEU A 176 -5.81 6.25 8.81
N LEU A 177 -7.04 6.17 9.34
CA LEU A 177 -8.23 6.73 8.68
C LEU A 177 -8.15 8.25 8.53
N GLU A 178 -7.70 8.96 9.57
CA GLU A 178 -7.46 10.40 9.51
C GLU A 178 -6.41 10.73 8.44
N PHE A 179 -5.30 9.98 8.40
CA PHE A 179 -4.29 10.16 7.37
C PHE A 179 -4.86 9.90 5.96
N ILE A 180 -5.60 8.81 5.76
CA ILE A 180 -6.24 8.49 4.47
C ILE A 180 -7.19 9.61 4.07
N GLY A 181 -8.03 10.09 4.99
CA GLY A 181 -8.95 11.20 4.76
C GLY A 181 -8.23 12.50 4.38
N LEU A 182 -7.16 12.84 5.08
CA LEU A 182 -6.32 14.01 4.76
C LEU A 182 -5.62 13.86 3.41
N PHE A 183 -5.12 12.67 3.09
CA PHE A 183 -4.42 12.38 1.84
C PHE A 183 -5.36 12.48 0.64
N PHE A 184 -6.51 11.80 0.67
CA PHE A 184 -7.52 11.90 -0.38
C PHE A 184 -8.12 13.30 -0.45
N GLY A 185 -8.39 13.93 0.69
CA GLY A 185 -8.84 15.31 0.76
C GLY A 185 -7.87 16.28 0.08
N GLY A 186 -6.56 16.12 0.30
CA GLY A 186 -5.52 16.90 -0.35
C GLY A 186 -5.46 16.67 -1.87
N ILE A 187 -5.54 15.41 -2.32
CA ILE A 187 -5.61 15.09 -3.76
C ILE A 187 -6.82 15.74 -4.41
N VAL A 188 -8.00 15.66 -3.79
CA VAL A 188 -9.22 16.28 -4.34
C VAL A 188 -9.09 17.81 -4.33
N ALA A 189 -8.63 18.39 -3.22
CA ALA A 189 -8.51 19.84 -3.07
C ALA A 189 -7.55 20.48 -4.09
N VAL A 190 -6.48 19.77 -4.50
CA VAL A 190 -5.53 20.26 -5.51
C VAL A 190 -5.91 19.79 -6.92
N GLY A 191 -6.36 18.54 -7.06
CA GLY A 191 -6.67 17.90 -8.33
C GLY A 191 -7.86 18.52 -9.03
N LEU A 192 -8.97 18.78 -8.32
CA LEU A 192 -10.18 19.37 -8.93
C LEU A 192 -9.93 20.76 -9.54
N PRO A 193 -9.35 21.73 -8.80
CA PRO A 193 -9.05 23.04 -9.38
C PRO A 193 -8.10 22.94 -10.57
N THR A 194 -7.08 22.09 -10.46
CA THR A 194 -6.11 21.88 -11.53
C THR A 194 -6.75 21.29 -12.78
N SER A 195 -7.64 20.29 -12.65
CA SER A 195 -8.33 19.69 -13.79
C SER A 195 -9.30 20.66 -14.46
N LEU A 196 -9.99 21.51 -13.69
CA LEU A 196 -10.86 22.55 -14.23
C LEU A 196 -10.06 23.60 -15.01
N LEU A 197 -8.93 24.06 -14.47
CA LEU A 197 -8.04 25.00 -15.16
C LEU A 197 -7.50 24.42 -16.47
N VAL A 198 -7.03 23.17 -16.46
CA VAL A 198 -6.57 22.49 -17.67
C VAL A 198 -7.70 22.36 -18.69
N GLY A 199 -8.90 21.98 -18.25
CA GLY A 199 -10.08 21.90 -19.11
C GLY A 199 -10.43 23.23 -19.78
N LEU A 200 -10.36 24.34 -19.05
CA LEU A 200 -10.57 25.69 -19.60
C LEU A 200 -9.49 26.06 -20.64
N VAL A 201 -8.22 25.78 -20.35
CA VAL A 201 -7.11 26.04 -21.30
C VAL A 201 -7.29 25.19 -22.56
N GLN A 202 -7.75 23.94 -22.42
CA GLN A 202 -8.02 23.05 -23.56
C GLN A 202 -9.08 23.61 -24.51
N LEU A 203 -10.09 24.32 -23.99
CA LEU A 203 -11.14 24.96 -24.80
C LEU A 203 -10.62 26.18 -25.56
N LEU A 204 -9.72 26.97 -24.94
CA LEU A 204 -9.18 28.19 -25.53
C LEU A 204 -8.02 27.92 -26.50
N ALA A 205 -7.14 26.99 -26.14
CA ALA A 205 -5.92 26.66 -26.86
C ALA A 205 -5.65 25.14 -26.76
N PRO A 206 -6.23 24.32 -27.64
CA PRO A 206 -6.17 22.87 -27.53
C PRO A 206 -4.75 22.28 -27.47
N ALA A 207 -3.82 22.83 -28.25
CA ALA A 207 -2.43 22.37 -28.24
C ALA A 207 -1.73 22.64 -26.89
N VAL A 208 -1.99 23.81 -26.30
CA VAL A 208 -1.41 24.21 -25.01
C VAL A 208 -2.02 23.40 -23.87
N GLY A 209 -3.35 23.20 -23.90
CA GLY A 209 -4.05 22.37 -22.92
C GLY A 209 -3.55 20.92 -22.92
N ALA A 210 -3.32 20.34 -24.10
CA ALA A 210 -2.83 18.98 -24.23
C ALA A 210 -1.39 18.84 -23.72
N PHE A 211 -0.53 19.82 -24.01
CA PHE A 211 0.81 19.86 -23.44
C PHE A 211 0.79 19.98 -21.91
N LEU A 212 -0.04 20.89 -21.37
CA LEU A 212 -0.15 21.13 -19.94
C LEU A 212 -0.69 19.91 -19.19
N SER A 213 -1.68 19.20 -19.74
CA SER A 213 -2.24 18.00 -19.12
C SER A 213 -1.20 16.88 -18.99
N VAL A 214 -0.39 16.64 -20.03
CA VAL A 214 0.71 15.66 -19.99
C VAL A 214 1.78 16.09 -19.00
N LEU A 215 2.19 17.37 -19.03
CA LEU A 215 3.19 17.90 -18.11
C LEU A 215 2.76 17.73 -16.65
N LEU A 216 1.53 18.12 -16.31
CA LEU A 216 1.00 18.00 -14.96
C LEU A 216 0.84 16.54 -14.52
N LEU A 217 0.45 15.64 -15.43
CA LEU A 217 0.38 14.21 -15.15
C LEU A 217 1.77 13.65 -14.80
N VAL A 218 2.82 14.03 -15.54
CA VAL A 218 4.21 13.61 -15.25
C VAL A 218 4.68 14.18 -13.92
N LEU A 219 4.46 15.47 -13.67
CA LEU A 219 4.82 16.11 -12.40
C LEU A 219 4.09 15.48 -11.21
N PHE A 220 2.80 15.14 -11.38
CA PHE A 220 2.02 14.44 -10.38
C PHE A 220 2.60 13.05 -10.09
N GLN A 221 2.95 12.26 -11.11
CA GLN A 221 3.55 10.94 -10.93
C GLN A 221 4.92 11.01 -10.23
N VAL A 222 5.77 11.95 -10.64
CA VAL A 222 7.07 12.18 -9.99
C VAL A 222 6.86 12.61 -8.55
N GLY A 223 5.97 13.58 -8.30
CA GLY A 223 5.64 14.03 -6.95
C GLY A 223 5.09 12.91 -6.07
N LEU A 224 4.23 12.06 -6.62
CA LEU A 224 3.67 10.89 -5.93
C LEU A 224 4.78 9.88 -5.59
N LEU A 225 5.72 9.61 -6.49
CA LEU A 225 6.86 8.73 -6.22
C LEU A 225 7.69 9.25 -5.03
N TRP A 226 8.03 10.54 -5.02
CA TRP A 226 8.74 11.17 -3.91
C TRP A 226 7.95 11.08 -2.61
N LEU A 227 6.65 11.37 -2.67
CA LEU A 227 5.76 11.29 -1.52
C LEU A 227 5.72 9.86 -0.94
N LEU A 228 5.63 8.83 -1.78
CA LEU A 228 5.65 7.43 -1.36
C LEU A 228 6.97 7.04 -0.69
N ILE A 229 8.12 7.52 -1.20
CA ILE A 229 9.43 7.28 -0.57
C ILE A 229 9.48 7.91 0.82
N TYR A 230 9.07 9.18 0.95
CA TYR A 230 9.09 9.89 2.23
C TYR A 230 8.05 9.39 3.24
N LEU A 231 6.96 8.79 2.77
CA LEU A 231 5.89 8.21 3.60
C LEU A 231 6.01 6.70 3.78
N PHE A 232 7.08 6.07 3.29
CA PHE A 232 7.26 4.62 3.38
C PHE A 232 7.15 4.08 4.81
N PHE A 233 7.71 4.81 5.78
CA PHE A 233 7.68 4.43 7.20
C PHE A 233 6.48 5.03 7.95
N LEU A 234 5.42 5.49 7.27
CA LEU A 234 4.25 6.08 7.92
C LEU A 234 3.55 5.08 8.85
N VAL A 235 3.29 3.87 8.37
CA VAL A 235 2.66 2.81 9.19
C VAL A 235 3.55 2.46 10.38
N ASP A 236 4.84 2.25 10.13
CA ASP A 236 5.84 1.99 11.17
C ASP A 236 5.85 3.11 12.21
N ALA A 237 5.77 4.37 11.80
CA ALA A 237 5.71 5.52 12.69
C ALA A 237 4.46 5.55 13.58
N VAL A 238 3.29 5.21 13.02
CA VAL A 238 2.05 5.12 13.80
C VAL A 238 2.14 4.03 14.87
N VAL A 239 2.63 2.84 14.51
CA VAL A 239 2.59 1.68 15.43
C VAL A 239 3.78 1.60 16.39
N ILE A 240 4.99 2.04 15.97
CA ILE A 240 6.19 2.03 16.82
C ILE A 240 6.19 3.23 17.76
N SER A 241 5.90 4.42 17.25
CA SER A 241 5.96 5.67 18.04
C SER A 241 4.64 5.99 18.73
N GLU A 242 3.54 5.29 18.40
CA GLU A 242 2.21 5.50 18.99
C GLU A 242 1.73 6.95 18.88
N VAL A 243 2.03 7.61 17.75
CA VAL A 243 1.69 9.01 17.47
C VAL A 243 0.56 9.14 16.45
N GLY A 244 -0.12 10.29 16.47
CA GLY A 244 -1.16 10.63 15.50
C GLY A 244 -0.61 10.89 14.07
N PRO A 245 -1.49 11.11 13.08
CA PRO A 245 -1.14 11.05 11.66
C PRO A 245 -0.09 12.08 11.23
N LEU A 246 -0.24 13.34 11.67
CA LEU A 246 0.68 14.41 11.29
C LEU A 246 2.09 14.21 11.87
N GLN A 247 2.17 13.71 13.10
CA GLN A 247 3.46 13.38 13.73
C GLN A 247 4.08 12.14 13.09
N ALA A 248 3.28 11.15 12.70
CA ALA A 248 3.75 9.98 11.95
C ALA A 248 4.35 10.38 10.60
N VAL A 249 3.68 11.26 9.85
CA VAL A 249 4.21 11.87 8.61
C VAL A 249 5.53 12.58 8.90
N ALA A 250 5.57 13.47 9.88
CA ALA A 250 6.78 14.23 10.21
C ALA A 250 7.95 13.32 10.59
N ASN A 251 7.69 12.25 11.36
CA ASN A 251 8.73 11.29 11.76
C ASN A 251 9.21 10.45 10.58
N SER A 252 8.31 9.97 9.70
CA SER A 252 8.69 9.26 8.48
C SER A 252 9.56 10.14 7.58
N VAL A 253 9.13 11.38 7.33
CA VAL A 253 9.87 12.35 6.52
C VAL A 253 11.25 12.63 7.13
N ARG A 254 11.33 12.80 8.45
CA ARG A 254 12.61 13.05 9.14
C ARG A 254 13.56 11.85 9.05
N VAL A 255 13.05 10.64 9.23
CA VAL A 255 13.86 9.40 9.11
C VAL A 255 14.40 9.25 7.69
N VAL A 256 13.55 9.37 6.68
CA VAL A 256 13.95 9.27 5.26
C VAL A 256 14.89 10.41 4.88
N GLY A 257 14.58 11.66 5.23
CA GLY A 257 15.38 12.82 4.86
C GLY A 257 16.80 12.82 5.44
N SER A 258 16.97 12.36 6.68
CA SER A 258 18.29 12.27 7.33
C SER A 258 19.07 11.01 6.97
N ASN A 259 18.41 9.96 6.50
CA ASN A 259 19.01 8.67 6.15
C ASN A 259 18.60 8.23 4.74
N PHE A 260 18.62 9.15 3.77
CA PHE A 260 18.02 8.92 2.46
C PHE A 260 18.55 7.67 1.75
N TRP A 261 19.87 7.52 1.64
CA TRP A 261 20.47 6.38 0.95
C TRP A 261 20.21 5.03 1.65
N PRO A 262 20.41 4.90 2.98
CA PRO A 262 20.02 3.67 3.69
C PRO A 262 18.52 3.37 3.59
N ALA A 263 17.65 4.38 3.70
CA ALA A 263 16.20 4.22 3.57
C ALA A 263 15.83 3.74 2.17
N LEU A 264 16.35 4.40 1.12
CA LEU A 264 16.13 4.02 -0.27
C LEU A 264 16.65 2.60 -0.55
N GLY A 265 17.82 2.24 -0.01
CA GLY A 265 18.36 0.89 -0.11
C GLY A 265 17.48 -0.17 0.55
N LEU A 266 16.92 0.12 1.73
CA LEU A 266 15.98 -0.77 2.39
C LEU A 266 14.67 -0.90 1.60
N ILE A 267 14.10 0.21 1.13
CA ILE A 267 12.88 0.23 0.31
C ILE A 267 13.08 -0.60 -0.96
N ALA A 268 14.18 -0.37 -1.67
CA ALA A 268 14.53 -1.11 -2.87
C ALA A 268 14.71 -2.61 -2.60
N LEU A 269 15.35 -2.97 -1.48
CA LEU A 269 15.57 -4.37 -1.09
C LEU A 269 14.25 -5.06 -0.71
N ILE A 270 13.40 -4.40 0.08
CA ILE A 270 12.06 -4.92 0.42
C ILE A 270 11.23 -5.11 -0.86
N PHE A 271 11.24 -4.14 -1.77
CA PHE A 271 10.52 -4.22 -3.03
C PHE A 271 11.05 -5.34 -3.94
N LEU A 272 12.37 -5.46 -4.05
CA LEU A 272 13.03 -6.51 -4.83
C LEU A 272 12.70 -7.90 -4.28
N ILE A 273 12.80 -8.10 -2.96
CA ILE A 273 12.48 -9.38 -2.33
C ILE A 273 10.99 -9.69 -2.49
N SER A 274 10.10 -8.73 -2.20
CA SER A 274 8.66 -8.95 -2.29
C SER A 274 8.23 -9.32 -3.71
N THR A 275 8.76 -8.61 -4.71
CA THR A 275 8.47 -8.87 -6.12
C THR A 275 9.08 -10.19 -6.59
N GLY A 276 10.35 -10.46 -6.26
CA GLY A 276 11.04 -11.70 -6.62
C GLY A 276 10.36 -12.92 -6.02
N MET A 277 9.96 -12.83 -4.75
CA MET A 277 9.24 -13.91 -4.07
C MET A 277 7.84 -14.11 -4.63
N HIS A 278 7.13 -13.03 -4.99
CA HIS A 278 5.85 -13.16 -5.67
C HIS A 278 5.96 -14.02 -6.94
N LEU A 279 6.95 -13.74 -7.80
CA LEU A 279 7.19 -14.53 -9.02
C LEU A 279 7.48 -16.01 -8.71
N ILE A 280 8.26 -16.29 -7.67
CA ILE A 280 8.57 -17.66 -7.22
C ILE A 280 7.29 -18.37 -6.76
N TRP A 281 6.46 -17.69 -5.97
CA TRP A 281 5.19 -18.25 -5.48
C TRP A 281 4.21 -18.51 -6.62
N GLN A 282 4.11 -17.62 -7.61
CA GLN A 282 3.29 -17.83 -8.79
C GLN A 282 3.72 -19.08 -9.58
N ALA A 283 5.03 -19.30 -9.72
CA ALA A 283 5.57 -20.47 -10.40
C ALA A 283 5.25 -21.77 -9.64
N LEU A 284 5.40 -21.76 -8.31
CA LEU A 284 5.14 -22.93 -7.45
C LEU A 284 3.66 -23.24 -7.28
N ALA A 285 2.79 -22.23 -7.25
CA ALA A 285 1.36 -22.40 -7.02
C ALA A 285 0.63 -23.17 -8.13
N ARG A 286 1.29 -23.47 -9.26
CA ARG A 286 0.79 -24.41 -10.27
C ARG A 286 0.46 -25.77 -9.66
N GLU A 287 1.27 -26.22 -8.69
CA GLU A 287 1.04 -27.43 -7.92
C GLU A 287 0.30 -27.13 -6.61
N ASN A 288 -0.51 -28.08 -6.11
CA ASN A 288 -1.28 -27.89 -4.87
C ASN A 288 -0.38 -27.74 -3.62
N TRP A 289 0.73 -28.49 -3.57
CA TRP A 289 1.70 -28.39 -2.47
C TRP A 289 2.48 -27.07 -2.52
N GLY A 290 2.76 -26.56 -3.72
CA GLY A 290 3.44 -25.29 -3.93
C GLY A 290 2.61 -24.09 -3.48
N LEU A 291 1.28 -24.19 -3.56
CA LEU A 291 0.37 -23.18 -2.99
C LEU A 291 0.46 -23.14 -1.46
N ALA A 292 0.47 -24.28 -0.78
CA ALA A 292 0.59 -24.33 0.69
C ALA A 292 1.92 -23.74 1.18
N ILE A 293 3.03 -24.11 0.53
CA ILE A 293 4.35 -23.55 0.81
C ILE A 293 4.38 -22.05 0.48
N GLY A 294 3.78 -21.63 -0.62
CA GLY A 294 3.70 -20.23 -1.03
C GLY A 294 2.99 -19.37 0.01
N VAL A 295 1.85 -19.82 0.55
CA VAL A 295 1.11 -19.10 1.60
C VAL A 295 1.95 -18.91 2.87
N VAL A 296 2.54 -19.99 3.39
CA VAL A 296 3.34 -19.92 4.62
C VAL A 296 4.65 -19.15 4.40
N GLY A 297 5.31 -19.38 3.28
CA GLY A 297 6.55 -18.71 2.90
C GLY A 297 6.36 -17.21 2.69
N ASN A 298 5.29 -16.81 2.00
CA ASN A 298 4.94 -15.41 1.81
C ASN A 298 4.63 -14.71 3.12
N ALA A 299 3.82 -15.35 3.98
CA ALA A 299 3.54 -14.84 5.32
C ALA A 299 4.82 -14.61 6.12
N TYR A 300 5.77 -15.56 6.10
CA TYR A 300 7.04 -15.43 6.80
C TYR A 300 7.90 -14.29 6.25
N ILE A 301 8.07 -14.22 4.92
CA ILE A 301 8.89 -13.20 4.26
C ILE A 301 8.29 -11.81 4.47
N ALA A 302 6.99 -11.64 4.21
CA ALA A 302 6.31 -10.36 4.41
C ALA A 302 6.40 -9.89 5.87
N SER A 303 6.21 -10.80 6.83
CA SER A 303 6.35 -10.47 8.27
C SER A 303 7.76 -10.05 8.63
N GLY A 304 8.78 -10.76 8.13
CA GLY A 304 10.18 -10.46 8.40
C GLY A 304 10.61 -9.11 7.81
N LEU A 305 10.18 -8.81 6.58
CA LEU A 305 10.44 -7.51 5.93
C LEU A 305 9.74 -6.36 6.67
N ALA A 306 8.48 -6.54 7.08
CA ALA A 306 7.74 -5.55 7.86
C ALA A 306 8.37 -5.31 9.24
N ALA A 307 8.74 -6.37 9.96
CA ALA A 307 9.47 -6.23 11.22
C ALA A 307 10.84 -5.55 11.01
N GLY A 308 11.51 -5.84 9.89
CA GLY A 308 12.78 -5.21 9.52
C GLY A 308 12.66 -3.71 9.25
N SER A 309 11.59 -3.28 8.58
CA SER A 309 11.31 -1.84 8.36
C SER A 309 11.04 -1.12 9.68
N MET A 310 10.30 -1.75 10.60
CA MET A 310 10.09 -1.24 11.95
C MET A 310 11.39 -1.11 12.74
N VAL A 311 12.27 -2.11 12.69
CA VAL A 311 13.60 -2.06 13.36
C VAL A 311 14.43 -0.92 12.79
N PHE A 312 14.46 -0.77 11.46
CA PHE A 312 15.17 0.33 10.80
C PHE A 312 14.63 1.68 11.25
N TYR A 313 13.31 1.88 11.16
CA TYR A 313 12.64 3.11 11.58
C TYR A 313 12.96 3.46 13.04
N ARG A 314 12.74 2.51 13.97
CA ARG A 314 12.98 2.70 15.40
C ARG A 314 14.42 3.11 15.68
N THR A 315 15.37 2.44 15.06
CA THR A 315 16.79 2.67 15.31
C THR A 315 17.24 4.05 14.82
N ARG A 316 16.75 4.50 13.66
CA ARG A 316 17.06 5.84 13.13
C ARG A 316 16.36 6.96 13.89
N LEU A 317 15.15 6.72 14.39
CA LEU A 317 14.44 7.69 15.22
C LEU A 317 15.14 7.91 16.58
N LEU A 318 15.60 6.83 17.23
CA LEU A 318 16.32 6.90 18.50
C LEU A 318 17.63 7.70 18.36
N GLN A 319 18.39 7.47 17.28
CA GLN A 319 19.62 8.23 17.01
C GLN A 319 19.41 9.73 16.89
N GLN A 320 18.30 10.15 16.30
CA GLN A 320 17.97 11.57 16.18
C GLN A 320 17.58 12.20 17.52
N THR A 321 16.98 11.42 18.42
CA THR A 321 16.58 11.88 19.75
C THR A 321 17.78 11.97 20.69
N GLU A 322 18.78 11.11 20.51
CA GLU A 322 20.03 11.11 21.30
C GLU A 322 21.10 12.08 20.78
N ALA A 323 20.92 12.66 19.58
CA ALA A 323 21.85 13.67 19.05
C ALA A 323 21.69 14.99 19.83
N PRO A 324 22.77 15.59 20.38
CA PRO A 324 22.68 16.86 21.09
C PRO A 324 22.17 17.96 20.13
N PRO A 325 21.33 18.90 20.60
CA PRO A 325 20.85 19.99 19.77
C PRO A 325 22.07 20.76 19.25
N VAL A 326 22.10 20.99 17.92
CA VAL A 326 23.11 21.82 17.28
C VAL A 326 22.98 23.23 17.85
N THR A 327 23.79 23.55 18.85
CA THR A 327 23.98 24.92 19.30
C THR A 327 24.62 25.68 18.15
N LEU A 328 23.83 26.50 17.46
CA LEU A 328 24.32 27.58 16.61
C LEU A 328 24.97 28.66 17.50
N ARG A 329 26.08 28.33 18.15
CA ARG A 329 26.99 29.29 18.81
C ARG A 329 28.29 29.25 18.04
N GLY A 330 28.43 30.15 17.08
CA GLY A 330 29.66 30.29 16.31
C GLY A 330 29.51 31.16 15.07
N LEU A 331 28.67 32.19 15.12
CA LEU A 331 28.71 33.33 14.19
C LEU A 331 28.42 34.57 15.03
N GLY A 332 29.44 35.02 15.74
CA GLY A 332 29.55 36.33 16.38
C GLY A 332 30.87 36.94 15.95
#